data_AF-A0A7J9WSB3-F1
#
_entry.id   AF-A0A7J9WSB3-F1
#
_cell.length_a   1.000
_cell.length_b   1.000
_cell.length_c   1.000
_cell.angle_alpha   90.00
_cell.angle_beta   90.00
_cell.angle_gamma   90.00
#
_symmetry.space_group_name_H-M   'P 1'
#
loop_
_entity.id
_entity.type
_entity.pdbx_description
1 polymer ?
#
loop_
_entity_poly.entity_id
_entity_poly.type
_entity_poly.pdbx_seq_one_letter_code
_entity_poly.pdbx_strand_id
1 'polypeptide(L)' 'EVVQDTEVLGSRREEKLPLAQGGRFVGLVMLFDLETTEPLAIIHDSGLQRLRVGATSALGAKYLSRGGARRVGLIVTG' A
#
# COMPACT_ATOMS: atom_id res chain seq x y z
N GLU A 1 8.37 -8.64 -9.77
CA GLU A 1 8.33 -7.17 -9.76
C GLU A 1 9.49 -6.65 -10.58
N VAL A 2 9.30 -5.63 -11.41
CA VAL A 2 10.41 -5.02 -12.16
C VAL A 2 10.80 -3.76 -11.43
N VAL A 3 12.08 -3.68 -11.05
CA VAL A 3 12.64 -2.59 -10.27
C VAL A 3 13.79 -1.93 -11.03
N GLN A 4 13.99 -0.65 -10.76
CA GLN A 4 15.11 0.12 -11.26
C GLN A 4 15.86 0.73 -10.07
N ASP A 5 17.19 0.63 -10.10
CA ASP A 5 18.03 1.36 -9.17
C ASP A 5 18.10 2.84 -9.54
N THR A 6 17.93 3.69 -8.54
CA THR A 6 18.10 5.14 -8.63
C THR A 6 18.92 5.63 -7.45
N GLU A 7 19.75 6.64 -7.69
CA GLU A 7 20.47 7.33 -6.63
C GLU A 7 19.65 8.55 -6.18
N VAL A 8 19.21 8.56 -4.93
CA VAL A 8 18.45 9.66 -4.33
C VAL A 8 19.22 10.14 -3.10
N LEU A 9 19.63 11.42 -3.09
CA LEU A 9 20.35 12.04 -1.98
C LEU A 9 21.62 11.26 -1.55
N GLY A 10 22.36 10.73 -2.51
CA GLY A 10 23.59 9.95 -2.27
C GLY A 10 23.35 8.53 -1.71
N SER A 11 22.09 8.08 -1.68
CA SER A 11 21.70 6.72 -1.30
C SER A 11 21.10 5.98 -2.48
N ARG A 12 21.49 4.72 -2.66
CA ARG A 12 20.88 3.83 -3.67
C ARG A 12 19.50 3.41 -3.18
N ARG A 13 18.50 3.61 -4.04
CA ARG A 13 17.09 3.28 -3.81
C ARG A 13 16.59 2.41 -4.97
N GLU A 14 15.96 1.31 -4.64
CA GLU A 14 15.18 0.53 -5.61
C GLU A 14 13.79 1.15 -5.77
N GLU A 15 13.39 1.41 -7.02
CA GLU A 15 12.07 1.92 -7.36
C GLU A 15 11.30 0.92 -8.22
N LYS A 16 10.04 0.70 -7.85
CA LYS A 16 9.14 -0.19 -8.58
C LYS A 16 8.68 0.48 -9.86
N LEU A 17 8.74 -0.24 -10.98
CA LEU A 17 8.29 0.29 -12.27
C LEU A 17 6.82 -0.05 -12.55
N PRO A 18 5.95 0.93 -12.85
CA PRO A 18 4.54 0.71 -13.18
C PRO A 18 4.37 0.37 -14.67
N LEU A 19 4.80 -0.83 -15.07
CA LEU A 19 4.89 -1.21 -16.48
C LEU A 19 3.56 -1.59 -17.15
N ALA A 20 2.45 -1.64 -16.42
CA ALA A 20 1.15 -1.95 -17.03
C ALA A 20 0.65 -0.77 -17.89
N GLN A 21 -0.27 -1.05 -18.82
CA GLN A 21 -0.82 -0.07 -19.73
C GLN A 21 -1.30 1.20 -19.00
N GLY A 22 -0.83 2.35 -19.47
CA GLY A 22 -1.11 3.65 -18.86
C GLY A 22 -0.24 3.98 -17.64
N GLY A 23 0.91 3.32 -17.47
CA GLY A 23 1.87 3.62 -16.40
C GLY A 23 1.34 3.25 -15.03
N ARG A 24 0.71 2.06 -14.92
CA ARG A 24 0.02 1.63 -13.69
C ARG A 24 0.76 0.51 -12.98
N PHE A 25 0.72 0.56 -11.66
CA PHE A 25 0.99 -0.60 -10.82
C PHE A 25 -0.22 -1.54 -10.86
N VAL A 26 0.04 -2.84 -10.87
CA VAL A 26 -0.99 -3.88 -10.83
C VAL A 26 -0.68 -4.81 -9.67
N GLY A 27 -1.56 -4.80 -8.68
CA GLY A 27 -1.63 -5.85 -7.67
C GLY A 27 -3.03 -6.45 -7.66
N LEU A 28 -3.09 -7.74 -7.34
CA LEU A 28 -4.32 -8.52 -7.37
C LEU A 28 -4.55 -9.18 -6.02
N VAL A 29 -5.78 -9.12 -5.54
CA VAL A 29 -6.29 -9.93 -4.44
C VAL A 29 -7.11 -11.06 -5.06
N MET A 30 -6.70 -12.29 -4.80
CA MET A 30 -7.46 -13.48 -5.17
C MET A 30 -8.24 -13.95 -3.95
N LEU A 31 -9.56 -13.92 -4.05
CA LEU A 31 -10.47 -14.34 -2.98
C LEU A 31 -10.90 -15.79 -3.25
N PHE A 32 -10.76 -16.63 -2.24
CA PHE A 32 -11.15 -18.03 -2.28
C PHE A 32 -12.14 -18.32 -1.16
N ASP A 33 -13.08 -19.22 -1.43
CA ASP A 33 -13.87 -19.86 -0.38
C ASP A 33 -12.96 -20.81 0.42
N LEU A 34 -13.04 -20.77 1.75
CA LEU A 34 -12.16 -21.59 2.60
C LEU A 34 -12.67 -23.02 2.81
N GLU A 35 -13.97 -23.27 2.62
CA GLU A 35 -14.57 -24.59 2.74
C GLU A 35 -14.40 -25.38 1.44
N THR A 36 -14.64 -24.75 0.28
CA THR A 36 -14.61 -25.44 -1.03
C THR A 36 -13.31 -25.23 -1.80
N THR A 37 -12.48 -24.26 -1.40
CA THR A 37 -11.28 -23.80 -2.11
C THR A 37 -11.53 -23.21 -3.50
N GLU A 38 -12.79 -22.90 -3.82
CA GLU A 38 -13.13 -22.34 -5.12
C GLU A 38 -12.73 -20.85 -5.22
N PRO A 39 -12.27 -20.39 -6.39
CA PRO A 39 -11.96 -18.98 -6.61
C PRO A 39 -13.26 -18.17 -6.74
N LEU A 40 -13.45 -17.20 -5.85
CA LEU A 40 -14.63 -16.34 -5.81
C LEU A 40 -14.44 -15.05 -6.61
N ALA A 41 -13.25 -14.45 -6.54
CA ALA A 41 -12.98 -13.19 -7.22
C ALA A 41 -11.48 -12.94 -7.45
N ILE A 42 -11.18 -12.17 -8.49
CA ILE A 42 -9.90 -11.49 -8.68
C ILE A 42 -10.17 -9.99 -8.61
N ILE A 43 -9.58 -9.32 -7.64
CA ILE A 43 -9.85 -7.92 -7.31
C ILE A 43 -8.59 -7.10 -7.50
N HIS A 44 -8.70 -5.94 -8.17
CA HIS A 44 -7.59 -5.00 -8.28
C HIS A 44 -7.31 -4.33 -6.93
N ASP A 45 -6.06 -4.39 -6.46
CA ASP A 45 -5.72 -4.00 -5.09
C ASP A 45 -5.57 -2.48 -4.88
N SER A 46 -5.49 -1.70 -5.96
CA SER A 46 -5.03 -0.30 -5.87
C SER A 46 -5.90 0.58 -4.96
N GLY A 47 -7.20 0.30 -4.86
CA GLY A 47 -8.08 0.95 -3.88
C GLY A 47 -7.92 0.37 -2.47
N LEU A 48 -7.91 -0.96 -2.36
CA LEU A 48 -7.84 -1.68 -1.09
C LEU A 48 -6.55 -1.42 -0.32
N GLN A 49 -5.41 -1.34 -1.01
CA GLN A 49 -4.12 -1.13 -0.36
C GLN A 49 -4.08 0.20 0.40
N ARG A 50 -4.54 1.30 -0.21
CA ARG A 50 -4.55 2.62 0.43
C ARG A 50 -5.48 2.64 1.65
N LEU A 51 -6.67 2.05 1.50
CA LEU A 51 -7.64 1.93 2.59
C LEU A 51 -7.06 1.13 3.77
N ARG A 52 -6.46 -0.03 3.48
CA ARG A 52 -5.85 -0.89 4.51
C ARG A 52 -4.71 -0.19 5.25
N VAL A 53 -3.77 0.44 4.53
CA VAL A 53 -2.62 1.14 5.15
C VAL A 53 -3.10 2.31 6.01
N GLY A 54 -4.07 3.09 5.50
CA GLY A 54 -4.68 4.18 6.26
C GLY A 54 -5.38 3.69 7.52
N ALA A 55 -6.19 2.62 7.42
CA ALA A 55 -6.90 2.04 8.55
C ALA A 55 -5.95 1.54 9.64
N THR A 56 -4.90 0.79 9.29
CA THR A 56 -3.92 0.30 10.27
C THR A 56 -3.17 1.46 10.94
N SER A 57 -2.78 2.48 10.17
CA SER A 57 -2.14 3.69 10.71
C SER A 57 -3.08 4.44 11.67
N ALA A 58 -4.37 4.53 11.33
CA ALA A 58 -5.39 5.15 12.16
C ALA A 58 -5.64 4.38 13.45
N LEU A 59 -5.58 3.04 13.44
CA LEU A 59 -5.64 2.23 14.67
C LEU A 59 -4.45 2.55 15.59
N GLY A 60 -3.24 2.64 15.04
CA GLY A 60 -2.06 3.06 15.78
C GLY A 60 -2.24 4.45 16.39
N ALA A 61 -2.71 5.43 15.61
CA ALA A 61 -3.00 6.76 16.11
C ALA A 61 -4.07 6.76 17.22
N LYS A 62 -5.15 5.98 17.06
CA LYS A 62 -6.25 5.90 18.03
C LYS A 62 -5.78 5.35 19.39
N TYR A 63 -4.95 4.31 19.39
CA TYR A 63 -4.60 3.60 20.61
C TYR A 63 -3.25 4.01 21.22
N LEU A 64 -2.34 4.58 20.43
CA LEU A 64 -0.97 4.88 20.87
C LEU A 64 -0.63 6.38 20.89
N SER A 65 -1.49 7.25 20.36
CA SER A 65 -1.21 8.70 20.42
C SER A 65 -1.41 9.27 21.82
N ARG A 66 -0.68 10.35 22.12
CA ARG A 66 -0.88 11.14 23.35
C ARG A 66 -2.31 11.69 23.37
N GLY A 67 -3.02 11.52 24.47
CA GLY A 67 -4.36 12.08 24.67
C GLY A 67 -4.46 13.56 24.30
N GLY A 68 -5.48 13.92 23.50
CA GLY A 68 -5.66 15.29 23.01
C GLY A 68 -4.60 15.76 22.01
N ALA A 69 -3.97 14.85 21.26
CA ALA A 69 -3.17 15.23 20.10
C ALA A 69 -4.04 16.00 19.08
N ARG A 70 -3.56 17.17 18.63
CA ARG A 70 -4.25 18.07 17.69
C ARG A 70 -3.45 18.36 16.41
N ARG A 71 -2.24 17.79 16.30
CA ARG A 71 -1.31 18.02 15.19
C ARG A 71 -0.82 16.66 14.70
N VAL A 72 -0.76 16.50 13.38
CA VAL A 72 -0.23 15.32 12.70
C VAL A 72 1.00 15.71 11.89
N GLY A 73 2.03 14.89 11.94
CA GLY A 73 3.18 15.01 11.04
C GLY A 73 3.01 14.02 9.89
N LEU A 74 3.03 14.51 8.66
CA LEU A 74 3.10 13.68 7.46
C LEU A 74 4.50 13.85 6.86
N ILE A 75 5.26 12.77 6.85
CA ILE A 75 6.60 12.72 6.25
C ILE A 75 6.45 11.91 4.97
N VAL A 76 6.73 12.55 3.82
CA VAL A 76 6.40 12.09 2.45
C VAL A 76 4.91 12.25 2.10
N THR A 77 4.63 12.90 0.97
CA THR A 77 3.27 13.31 0.54
C THR A 77 2.69 12.46 -0.60
N GLY A 78 3.34 11.35 -0.95
CA GLY A 78 2.97 10.49 -2.08
C GLY A 78 3.83 10.69 -3.30
#